data_AF-M4EWL7-F1
#
_entry.id   AF-M4EWL7-F1
#
_cell.length_a   1.000
_cell.length_b   1.000
_cell.length_c   1.000
_cell.angle_alpha   90.00
_cell.angle_beta   90.00
_cell.angle_gamma   90.00
#
_symmetry.space_group_name_H-M   'P 1'
#
loop_
_entity.id
_entity.type
_entity.pdbx_description
1 polymer ?
#
loop_
_entity_poly.entity_id
_entity_poly.type
_entity_poly.pdbx_seq_one_letter_code
_entity_poly.pdbx_strand_id
1 'polypeptide(L)'
;MVEQAAKPLPRPVRAWVLDATPGKVRAGGDGEDHPRELISFLRTLPKVVSSKREILNALIKEGFSNDVSQWVVTNLRPTGPLCSSFSWTFDLDGISQLYQSYEETNLWNFVENLPRGVHVNFLKAERSLHRWALEDLQRIHAAEELASEEGGGVEMHVLEDAGHWVHTDNPDGLFRILSSSFQVLRA
;
A
#
# COMPACT_ATOMS: atom_id res chain seq x y z
N MET A 1 40.72 11.64 14.94
CA MET A 1 39.25 11.43 14.87
C MET A 1 39.03 10.00 14.45
N VAL A 2 38.44 9.16 15.31
CA VAL A 2 38.16 7.77 14.96
C VAL A 2 36.84 7.76 14.22
N GLU A 3 36.86 7.42 12.92
CA GLU A 3 35.65 7.02 12.20
C GLU A 3 35.05 5.82 12.93
N GLN A 4 33.96 6.03 13.65
CA GLN A 4 33.12 4.93 14.10
C GLN A 4 32.51 4.31 12.85
N ALA A 5 33.05 3.16 12.42
CA ALA A 5 32.40 2.30 11.44
C ALA A 5 30.94 2.10 11.87
N ALA A 6 30.00 2.39 10.96
CA ALA A 6 28.58 2.25 11.19
C ALA A 6 28.30 0.84 11.71
N LYS A 7 27.79 0.72 12.95
CA LYS A 7 27.36 -0.57 13.50
C LYS A 7 26.39 -1.19 12.50
N PRO A 8 26.60 -2.44 12.04
CA PRO A 8 25.65 -3.09 11.16
C PRO A 8 24.29 -3.15 11.85
N LEU A 9 23.24 -2.78 11.13
CA LEU A 9 21.88 -2.84 11.64
C LEU A 9 21.57 -4.29 12.10
N PRO A 10 20.84 -4.47 13.21
CA PRO A 10 20.60 -5.79 13.79
C PRO A 10 19.77 -6.66 12.82
N ARG A 11 20.45 -7.61 12.15
CA ARG A 11 19.91 -8.56 11.14
C ARG A 11 19.35 -7.86 9.90
N PRO A 12 19.34 -8.53 8.73
CA PRO A 12 18.83 -7.88 7.55
C PRO A 12 17.35 -7.51 7.71
N VAL A 13 17.07 -6.21 7.63
CA VAL A 13 15.71 -5.68 7.59
C VAL A 13 15.21 -5.92 6.17
N ARG A 14 14.36 -6.93 5.99
CA ARG A 14 13.70 -7.19 4.71
C ARG A 14 12.33 -6.52 4.68
N ALA A 15 12.09 -5.68 3.69
CA ALA A 15 10.80 -5.08 3.41
C ALA A 15 10.27 -5.56 2.06
N TRP A 16 8.95 -5.75 1.99
CA TRP A 16 8.23 -6.01 0.75
C TRP A 16 7.26 -4.86 0.50
N VAL A 17 7.34 -4.27 -0.69
CA VAL A 17 6.44 -3.21 -1.16
C VAL A 17 5.59 -3.82 -2.26
N LEU A 18 4.30 -4.00 -1.98
CA LEU A 18 3.37 -4.66 -2.88
C LEU A 18 2.60 -3.63 -3.70
N ASP A 19 2.85 -3.66 -5.00
CA ASP A 19 2.25 -2.84 -6.06
C ASP A 19 2.12 -1.36 -5.72
N ALA A 20 3.18 -0.78 -5.16
CA ALA A 20 3.28 0.63 -4.82
C ALA A 20 4.67 1.18 -5.18
N THR A 21 4.72 2.44 -5.60
CA THR A 21 5.97 3.13 -5.93
C THR A 21 6.56 3.85 -4.70
N PRO A 22 7.89 4.00 -4.61
CA PRO A 22 8.52 4.68 -3.48
C PRO A 22 8.46 6.22 -3.59
N GLY A 23 8.01 6.76 -4.72
CA GLY A 23 7.90 8.19 -4.96
C GLY A 23 6.57 8.78 -4.52
N LYS A 24 6.45 10.11 -4.67
CA LYS A 24 5.16 10.79 -4.49
C LYS A 24 4.16 10.27 -5.50
N VAL A 25 2.95 10.00 -5.02
CA VAL A 25 1.84 9.64 -5.90
C VAL A 25 1.45 10.88 -6.68
N ARG A 26 1.73 10.91 -7.99
CA ARG A 26 1.33 12.01 -8.86
C ARG A 26 -0.18 12.14 -8.80
N ALA A 27 -0.75 13.31 -8.49
CA ALA A 27 -2.18 13.55 -8.54
C ALA A 27 -2.68 13.67 -10.00
N GLY A 28 -3.92 13.25 -10.29
CA GLY A 28 -4.59 13.55 -11.57
C GLY A 28 -4.33 12.58 -12.72
N GLY A 29 -4.71 11.31 -12.55
CA GLY A 29 -4.73 10.34 -13.65
C GLY A 29 -6.03 9.57 -13.56
N ASP A 30 -6.71 9.41 -14.69
CA ASP A 30 -8.07 8.88 -14.87
C ASP A 30 -8.18 7.36 -14.56
N GLY A 31 -7.69 6.94 -13.39
CA GLY A 31 -7.83 5.59 -12.88
C GLY A 31 -9.18 5.41 -12.19
N GLU A 32 -9.75 4.20 -12.29
CA GLU A 32 -11.08 3.84 -11.80
C GLU A 32 -11.27 4.00 -10.27
N ASP A 33 -10.17 4.09 -9.52
CA ASP A 33 -10.19 4.26 -8.06
C ASP A 33 -9.84 5.70 -7.65
N HIS A 34 -10.77 6.33 -6.91
CA HIS A 34 -10.61 7.66 -6.34
C HIS A 34 -10.57 7.62 -4.78
N PRO A 35 -9.55 7.01 -4.13
CA PRO A 35 -9.54 6.87 -2.68
C PRO A 35 -9.57 8.21 -1.94
N ARG A 36 -8.90 9.24 -2.46
CA ARG A 36 -8.90 10.58 -1.86
C ARG A 36 -10.31 11.19 -1.79
N GLU A 37 -11.06 11.06 -2.87
CA GLU A 37 -12.43 11.58 -2.97
C GLU A 37 -13.36 10.77 -2.08
N LEU A 38 -13.21 9.43 -2.08
CA LEU A 38 -13.94 8.54 -1.18
C LEU A 38 -13.71 8.91 0.29
N ILE A 39 -12.46 9.03 0.73
CA ILE A 39 -12.12 9.39 2.12
C ILE A 39 -12.69 10.77 2.47
N SER A 40 -12.60 11.72 1.54
CA SER A 40 -13.15 13.07 1.73
C SER A 40 -14.67 13.03 1.91
N PHE A 41 -15.38 12.25 1.08
CA PHE A 41 -16.82 12.07 1.18
C PHE A 41 -17.21 11.37 2.48
N LEU A 42 -16.53 10.30 2.87
CA LEU A 42 -16.80 9.58 4.12
C LEU A 42 -16.70 10.48 5.35
N ARG A 43 -15.76 11.44 5.35
CA ARG A 43 -15.61 12.44 6.43
C ARG A 43 -16.79 13.41 6.55
N THR A 44 -17.61 13.55 5.51
CA THR A 44 -18.85 14.34 5.57
C THR A 44 -20.01 13.58 6.23
N LEU A 45 -19.90 12.26 6.32
CA LEU A 45 -20.95 11.41 6.87
C LEU A 45 -20.94 11.41 8.42
N PRO A 46 -22.07 11.10 9.06
CA PRO A 46 -22.14 10.97 10.50
C PRO A 46 -21.16 9.91 11.04
N LYS A 47 -20.55 10.19 12.20
CA LYS A 47 -19.69 9.23 12.91
C LYS A 47 -20.45 7.99 13.41
N VAL A 48 -21.74 8.18 13.68
CA VAL A 48 -22.69 7.12 14.08
C VAL A 48 -23.84 7.15 13.09
N VAL A 49 -24.14 6.00 12.50
CA VAL A 49 -25.11 5.84 11.42
C VAL A 49 -26.22 4.89 11.87
N SER A 50 -27.45 5.15 11.44
CA SER A 50 -28.62 4.36 11.85
C SER A 50 -28.79 3.10 10.99
N SER A 51 -28.29 3.12 9.75
CA SER A 51 -28.46 2.02 8.80
C SER A 51 -27.30 1.94 7.81
N LYS A 52 -26.77 0.73 7.60
CA LYS A 52 -25.78 0.48 6.54
C LYS A 52 -26.32 0.82 5.14
N ARG A 53 -27.63 0.64 4.93
CA ARG A 53 -28.28 0.91 3.65
C ARG A 53 -28.31 2.39 3.29
N GLU A 54 -28.36 3.28 4.29
CA GLU A 54 -28.29 4.73 4.06
C GLU A 54 -26.92 5.13 3.51
N ILE A 55 -25.85 4.58 4.06
CA ILE A 55 -24.48 4.83 3.62
C ILE A 55 -24.24 4.28 2.22
N LEU A 56 -24.71 3.07 1.95
CA LEU A 56 -24.63 2.48 0.62
C LEU A 56 -25.33 3.36 -0.43
N ASN A 57 -26.55 3.81 -0.14
CA ASN A 57 -27.30 4.69 -1.04
C ASN A 57 -26.61 6.06 -1.22
N ALA A 58 -26.00 6.60 -0.16
CA ALA A 58 -25.27 7.87 -0.23
C ALA A 58 -24.05 7.76 -1.14
N LEU A 59 -23.28 6.67 -1.04
CA LEU A 59 -22.10 6.42 -1.88
C LEU A 59 -22.47 6.24 -3.36
N ILE A 60 -23.52 5.46 -3.65
CA ILE A 60 -23.99 5.29 -5.04
C ILE A 60 -24.49 6.61 -5.62
N LYS A 61 -25.18 7.43 -4.82
CA LYS A 61 -25.66 8.76 -5.26
C LYS A 61 -24.51 9.71 -5.56
N GLU A 62 -23.40 9.61 -4.83
CA GLU A 62 -22.18 10.39 -5.08
C GLU A 62 -21.41 9.91 -6.33
N GLY A 63 -21.75 8.74 -6.88
CA GLY A 63 -21.17 8.20 -8.11
C GLY A 63 -20.17 7.06 -7.90
N PHE A 64 -19.98 6.58 -6.65
CA PHE A 64 -19.16 5.39 -6.40
C PHE A 64 -19.85 4.13 -6.91
N SER A 65 -19.05 3.15 -7.34
CA SER A 65 -19.57 1.86 -7.80
C SER A 65 -20.29 1.11 -6.66
N ASN A 66 -21.18 0.19 -7.04
CA ASN A 66 -21.86 -0.67 -6.06
C ASN A 66 -20.84 -1.51 -5.27
N ASP A 67 -19.80 -2.01 -5.90
CA ASP A 67 -18.82 -2.90 -5.27
C ASP A 67 -17.98 -2.15 -4.22
N VAL A 68 -17.53 -0.93 -4.54
CA VAL A 68 -16.87 -0.03 -3.57
C VAL A 68 -17.83 0.30 -2.43
N SER A 69 -19.09 0.61 -2.74
CA SER A 69 -20.09 0.96 -1.72
C SER A 69 -20.37 -0.21 -0.76
N GLN A 70 -20.47 -1.44 -1.29
CA GLN A 70 -20.64 -2.65 -0.49
C GLN A 70 -19.41 -2.94 0.38
N TRP A 71 -18.22 -2.78 -0.18
CA TRP A 71 -16.96 -2.94 0.56
C TRP A 71 -16.87 -1.93 1.71
N VAL A 72 -17.18 -0.65 1.49
CA VAL A 72 -17.12 0.39 2.53
C VAL A 72 -17.99 0.05 3.74
N VAL A 73 -19.22 -0.42 3.53
CA VAL A 73 -20.14 -0.73 4.65
C VAL A 73 -19.75 -1.96 5.48
N THR A 74 -18.77 -2.76 5.02
CA THR A 74 -18.15 -3.80 5.85
C THR A 74 -17.38 -3.21 7.03
N ASN A 75 -16.92 -1.96 6.91
CA ASN A 75 -16.18 -1.24 7.93
C ASN A 75 -17.06 -0.57 9.00
N LEU A 76 -18.36 -0.88 9.02
CA LEU A 76 -19.31 -0.42 10.03
C LEU A 76 -19.57 -1.53 11.06
N ARG A 77 -19.27 -1.24 12.34
CA ARG A 77 -19.57 -2.12 13.48
C ARG A 77 -20.87 -1.70 14.16
N PRO A 78 -21.74 -2.65 14.57
CA PRO A 78 -22.88 -2.33 15.40
C PRO A 78 -22.45 -1.67 16.73
N THR A 79 -23.25 -0.74 17.22
CA THR A 79 -23.06 -0.08 18.51
C THR A 79 -24.26 -0.32 19.42
N GLY A 80 -23.98 -0.53 20.71
CA GLY A 80 -24.99 -0.79 21.75
C GLY A 80 -25.57 -2.21 21.75
N PRO A 81 -26.27 -2.60 22.83
CA PRO A 81 -26.82 -3.95 23.00
C PRO A 81 -27.98 -4.28 22.06
N LEU A 82 -28.66 -3.26 21.53
CA LEU A 82 -29.78 -3.41 20.61
C LEU A 82 -29.36 -3.37 19.12
N CYS A 83 -28.06 -3.21 18.83
CA CYS A 83 -27.51 -3.12 17.46
C CYS A 83 -28.27 -2.14 16.55
N SER A 84 -28.83 -1.07 17.13
CA SER A 84 -29.70 -0.10 16.44
C SER A 84 -28.94 0.99 15.70
N SER A 85 -27.63 1.07 15.91
CA SER A 85 -26.73 2.04 15.28
C SER A 85 -25.42 1.37 14.95
N PHE A 86 -24.64 2.01 14.09
CA PHE A 86 -23.32 1.56 13.67
C PHE A 86 -22.31 2.69 13.80
N SER A 87 -21.06 2.34 14.07
CA SER A 87 -19.93 3.27 14.01
C SER A 87 -18.89 2.77 13.03
N TRP A 88 -18.06 3.67 12.52
CA TRP A 88 -16.88 3.30 11.75
C TRP A 88 -15.91 2.49 12.61
N THR A 89 -15.28 1.50 11.99
CA THR A 89 -14.23 0.66 12.61
C THR A 89 -12.88 1.37 12.67
N PHE A 90 -12.69 2.40 11.87
CA PHE A 90 -11.51 3.25 11.80
C PHE A 90 -11.85 4.72 12.03
N ASP A 91 -10.82 5.51 12.36
CA ASP A 91 -10.93 6.95 12.49
C ASP A 91 -10.86 7.62 11.11
N LEU A 92 -11.91 8.37 10.75
CA LEU A 92 -12.03 9.00 9.43
C LEU A 92 -10.98 10.09 9.18
N ASP A 93 -10.59 10.83 10.22
CA ASP A 93 -9.55 11.85 10.11
C ASP A 93 -8.16 11.20 10.00
N GLY A 94 -7.94 10.11 10.75
CA GLY A 94 -6.73 9.31 10.72
C GLY A 94 -6.45 8.70 9.36
N ILE A 95 -7.45 8.08 8.70
CA ILE A 95 -7.24 7.53 7.35
C ILE A 95 -6.95 8.64 6.32
N SER A 96 -7.53 9.84 6.50
CA SER A 96 -7.24 10.98 5.63
C SER A 96 -5.80 11.46 5.79
N GLN A 97 -5.29 11.51 7.03
CA GLN A 97 -3.90 11.86 7.30
C GLN A 97 -2.93 10.78 6.80
N LEU A 98 -3.26 9.50 6.99
CA LEU A 98 -2.46 8.38 6.49
C LEU A 98 -2.38 8.39 4.96
N TYR A 99 -3.50 8.61 4.28
CA TYR A 99 -3.55 8.65 2.82
C TYR A 99 -2.79 9.87 2.26
N GLN A 100 -2.93 11.03 2.90
CA GLN A 100 -2.14 12.22 2.56
C GLN A 100 -0.63 11.95 2.74
N SER A 101 -0.24 11.34 3.85
CA SER A 101 1.16 10.94 4.09
C SER A 101 1.66 10.01 2.99
N TYR A 102 0.88 9.01 2.60
CA TYR A 102 1.22 8.10 1.51
C TYR A 102 1.47 8.84 0.19
N GLU A 103 0.61 9.78 -0.19
CA GLU A 103 0.78 10.52 -1.45
C GLU A 103 1.98 11.50 -1.44
N GLU A 104 2.28 12.09 -0.28
CA GLU A 104 3.32 13.12 -0.15
C GLU A 104 4.71 12.54 0.14
N THR A 105 4.78 11.32 0.69
CA THR A 105 6.05 10.70 1.09
C THR A 105 6.87 10.33 -0.14
N ASN A 106 8.14 10.72 -0.12
CA ASN A 106 9.10 10.37 -1.16
C ASN A 106 10.29 9.63 -0.53
N LEU A 107 10.38 8.34 -0.82
CA LEU A 107 11.41 7.43 -0.31
C LEU A 107 12.52 7.15 -1.32
N TRP A 108 12.54 7.83 -2.47
CA TRP A 108 13.57 7.60 -3.49
C TRP A 108 14.99 7.73 -2.96
N ASN A 109 15.26 8.76 -2.16
CA ASN A 109 16.58 8.96 -1.56
C ASN A 109 17.00 7.76 -0.68
N PHE A 110 16.05 7.08 -0.04
CA PHE A 110 16.33 5.88 0.74
C PHE A 110 16.57 4.65 -0.15
N VAL A 111 15.76 4.46 -1.20
CA VAL A 111 15.91 3.34 -2.14
C VAL A 111 17.23 3.42 -2.91
N GLU A 112 17.62 4.62 -3.34
CA GLU A 112 18.86 4.87 -4.09
C GLU A 112 20.12 4.83 -3.21
N ASN A 113 19.99 4.96 -1.89
CA ASN A 113 21.12 4.95 -0.94
C ASN A 113 20.86 3.93 0.18
N LEU A 114 20.63 2.68 -0.20
CA LEU A 114 20.16 1.65 0.73
C LEU A 114 21.27 1.27 1.73
N PRO A 115 21.01 1.33 3.06
CA PRO A 115 22.01 0.94 4.04
C PRO A 115 22.42 -0.54 3.90
N ARG A 116 23.69 -0.84 4.16
CA ARG A 116 24.22 -2.21 4.14
C ARG A 116 23.39 -3.15 5.01
N GLY A 117 23.07 -4.32 4.46
CA GLY A 117 22.25 -5.34 5.10
C GLY A 117 20.74 -5.07 5.07
N VAL A 118 20.26 -3.97 4.50
CA VAL A 118 18.81 -3.79 4.26
C VAL A 118 18.44 -4.39 2.91
N HIS A 119 17.29 -5.05 2.84
CA HIS A 119 16.75 -5.63 1.61
C HIS A 119 15.34 -5.11 1.34
N VAL A 120 15.11 -4.48 0.19
CA VAL A 120 13.80 -3.97 -0.24
C VAL A 120 13.39 -4.68 -1.52
N ASN A 121 12.26 -5.37 -1.46
CA ASN A 121 11.70 -6.08 -2.60
C ASN A 121 10.45 -5.32 -3.07
N PHE A 122 10.48 -4.85 -4.29
CA PHE A 122 9.32 -4.28 -4.96
C PHE A 122 8.62 -5.38 -5.75
N LEU A 123 7.31 -5.47 -5.63
CA LEU A 123 6.49 -6.37 -6.44
C LEU A 123 5.50 -5.53 -7.23
N LYS A 124 5.55 -5.59 -8.55
CA LYS A 124 4.55 -4.96 -9.43
C LYS A 124 3.62 -6.01 -10.00
N ALA A 125 2.32 -5.74 -9.99
CA ALA A 125 1.39 -6.55 -10.75
C ALA A 125 1.53 -6.28 -12.25
N GLU A 126 1.55 -7.32 -13.07
CA GLU A 126 1.74 -7.23 -14.52
C GLU A 126 0.72 -6.27 -15.16
N ARG A 127 -0.56 -6.46 -14.84
CA ARG A 127 -1.67 -5.65 -15.36
C ARG A 127 -2.06 -4.49 -14.45
N SER A 128 -1.21 -4.14 -13.48
CA SER A 128 -1.54 -3.03 -12.60
C SER A 128 -1.70 -1.75 -13.43
N LEU A 129 -2.88 -1.15 -13.32
CA LEU A 129 -3.16 0.21 -13.79
C LEU A 129 -2.64 1.27 -12.80
N HIS A 130 -2.06 0.82 -11.68
CA HIS A 130 -1.44 1.69 -10.71
C HIS A 130 -0.19 2.36 -11.28
N ARG A 131 0.13 3.55 -10.77
CA ARG A 131 0.99 4.58 -11.40
C ARG A 131 2.49 4.23 -11.44
N TRP A 132 2.84 3.15 -12.11
CA TRP A 132 4.22 2.78 -12.40
C TRP A 132 4.73 3.56 -13.62
N ALA A 133 5.41 4.68 -13.38
CA ALA A 133 6.07 5.38 -14.48
C ALA A 133 7.30 4.59 -14.94
N LEU A 134 7.64 4.70 -16.23
CA LEU A 134 8.87 4.08 -16.76
C LEU A 134 10.12 4.57 -16.02
N GLU A 135 10.13 5.84 -15.63
CA GLU A 135 11.20 6.45 -14.82
C GLU A 135 11.36 5.76 -13.46
N ASP A 136 10.26 5.39 -12.80
CA ASP A 136 10.30 4.72 -11.50
C ASP A 136 10.90 3.31 -11.64
N LEU A 137 10.53 2.58 -12.69
CA LEU A 137 11.09 1.25 -12.98
C LEU A 137 12.59 1.33 -13.26
N GLN A 138 13.02 2.29 -14.07
CA GLN A 138 14.44 2.52 -14.38
C GLN A 138 15.26 2.82 -13.12
N ARG A 139 14.72 3.62 -12.21
CA ARG A 139 15.39 3.97 -10.95
C ARG A 139 15.52 2.79 -10.00
N ILE A 140 14.51 1.91 -9.93
CA ILE A 140 14.59 0.69 -9.12
C ILE A 140 15.68 -0.25 -9.66
N HIS A 141 15.74 -0.47 -10.98
CA HIS A 141 16.78 -1.30 -11.58
C HIS A 141 18.18 -0.73 -11.38
N ALA A 142 18.35 0.60 -11.48
CA ALA A 142 19.63 1.23 -11.16
C ALA A 142 20.02 1.04 -9.68
N ALA A 143 19.04 1.11 -8.76
CA ALA A 143 19.27 0.87 -7.34
C ALA A 143 19.58 -0.61 -7.02
N GLU A 144 18.98 -1.55 -7.76
CA GLU A 144 19.25 -2.99 -7.69
C GLU A 144 20.72 -3.30 -8.05
N GLU A 145 21.23 -2.70 -9.12
CA GLU A 145 22.66 -2.82 -9.50
C GLU A 145 23.59 -2.26 -8.42
N LEU A 146 23.31 -1.05 -7.92
CA LEU A 146 24.16 -0.39 -6.92
C LEU A 146 24.14 -1.11 -5.56
N ALA A 147 22.96 -1.52 -5.09
CA ALA A 147 22.82 -2.16 -3.78
C ALA A 147 23.56 -3.50 -3.71
N SER A 148 23.58 -4.25 -4.81
CA SER A 148 24.32 -5.52 -4.93
C SER A 148 25.82 -5.33 -4.70
N GLU A 149 26.41 -4.26 -5.22
CA GLU A 149 27.83 -3.93 -5.03
C GLU A 149 28.15 -3.47 -3.59
N GLU A 150 27.23 -2.74 -2.96
CA GLU A 150 27.43 -2.16 -1.63
C GLU A 150 27.06 -3.07 -0.46
N GLY A 151 26.48 -4.24 -0.73
CA GLY A 151 26.05 -5.21 0.29
C GLY A 151 24.66 -4.90 0.90
N GLY A 152 23.82 -4.18 0.16
CA GLY A 152 22.37 -4.11 0.37
C GLY A 152 21.62 -5.02 -0.61
N GLY A 153 20.30 -4.90 -0.69
CA GLY A 153 19.52 -5.53 -1.75
C GLY A 153 18.29 -4.71 -2.13
N VAL A 154 18.22 -4.28 -3.37
CA VAL A 154 16.97 -3.82 -3.98
C VAL A 154 16.63 -4.82 -5.07
N GLU A 155 15.41 -5.32 -5.09
CA GLU A 155 14.99 -6.31 -6.09
C GLU A 155 13.61 -5.94 -6.65
N MET A 156 13.42 -6.10 -7.95
CA MET A 156 12.15 -5.90 -8.63
C MET A 156 11.54 -7.21 -9.08
N HIS A 157 10.32 -7.48 -8.64
CA HIS A 157 9.53 -8.67 -8.97
C HIS A 157 8.30 -8.28 -9.77
N VAL A 158 7.90 -9.14 -10.71
CA VAL A 158 6.64 -9.00 -11.45
C VAL A 158 5.73 -10.15 -11.10
N LEU A 159 4.49 -9.85 -10.68
CA LEU A 159 3.44 -10.82 -10.48
C LEU A 159 2.58 -10.90 -11.75
N GLU A 160 2.78 -11.98 -12.50
CA GLU A 160 2.00 -12.30 -13.70
C GLU A 160 0.51 -12.48 -13.37
N ASP A 161 -0.34 -12.15 -14.32
CA ASP A 161 -1.78 -12.38 -14.25
C ASP A 161 -2.48 -11.72 -13.04
N ALA A 162 -1.96 -10.59 -12.55
CA ALA A 162 -2.53 -9.86 -11.42
C ALA A 162 -2.76 -8.37 -11.73
N GLY A 163 -3.83 -7.82 -11.15
CA GLY A 163 -4.08 -6.38 -11.03
C GLY A 163 -3.60 -5.83 -9.68
N HIS A 164 -4.11 -4.67 -9.27
CA HIS A 164 -3.63 -3.99 -8.05
C HIS A 164 -3.87 -4.78 -6.76
N TRP A 165 -4.93 -5.59 -6.74
CA TRP A 165 -5.32 -6.39 -5.57
C TRP A 165 -4.57 -7.72 -5.58
N VAL A 166 -3.23 -7.67 -5.57
CA VAL A 166 -2.32 -8.81 -5.78
C VAL A 166 -2.63 -10.05 -4.93
N HIS A 167 -3.14 -9.85 -3.72
CA HIS A 167 -3.50 -10.93 -2.79
C HIS A 167 -4.81 -11.64 -3.14
N THR A 168 -5.72 -10.96 -3.85
CA THR A 168 -6.97 -11.51 -4.34
C THR A 168 -6.79 -12.06 -5.76
N ASP A 169 -6.04 -11.34 -6.59
CA ASP A 169 -5.89 -11.64 -8.02
C ASP A 169 -5.01 -12.88 -8.27
N ASN A 170 -3.87 -13.01 -7.58
CA ASN A 170 -2.96 -14.14 -7.73
C ASN A 170 -2.25 -14.51 -6.41
N PRO A 171 -2.99 -15.07 -5.42
CA PRO A 171 -2.43 -15.41 -4.11
C PRO A 171 -1.31 -16.45 -4.18
N ASP A 172 -1.41 -17.44 -5.07
CA ASP A 172 -0.42 -18.52 -5.20
C ASP A 172 0.88 -18.01 -5.81
N GLY A 173 0.80 -17.17 -6.84
CA GLY A 173 1.95 -16.49 -7.44
C GLY A 173 2.65 -15.57 -6.45
N LEU A 174 1.86 -14.79 -5.70
CA LEU A 174 2.37 -13.94 -4.63
C LEU A 174 3.11 -14.77 -3.57
N PHE A 175 2.49 -15.86 -3.08
CA PHE A 175 3.11 -16.74 -2.09
C PHE A 175 4.43 -17.34 -2.60
N ARG A 176 4.48 -17.79 -3.85
CA ARG A 176 5.69 -18.35 -4.46
C ARG A 176 6.84 -17.35 -4.47
N ILE A 177 6.59 -16.09 -4.83
CA ILE A 177 7.60 -15.02 -4.82
C ILE A 177 8.08 -14.73 -3.39
N LEU A 178 7.15 -14.62 -2.43
CA LEU A 178 7.49 -14.29 -1.04
C LEU A 178 8.09 -15.47 -0.26
N SER A 179 7.96 -16.69 -0.77
CA SER A 179 8.27 -17.94 -0.05
C SER A 179 9.68 -17.98 0.56
N SER A 180 10.68 -17.46 -0.15
CA SER A 180 12.08 -17.40 0.31
C SER A 180 12.26 -16.55 1.57
N SER A 181 11.37 -15.59 1.81
CA SER A 181 11.41 -14.71 2.98
C SER A 181 10.95 -15.39 4.27
N PHE A 182 10.13 -16.43 4.17
CA PHE A 182 9.63 -17.16 5.34
C PHE A 182 10.59 -18.28 5.78
N GLN A 183 11.52 -18.71 4.91
CA GLN A 183 12.41 -19.84 5.17
C GLN A 183 13.58 -19.52 6.10
N VAL A 184 13.86 -18.25 6.38
CA VAL A 184 14.94 -17.79 7.28
C VAL A 184 14.69 -18.12 8.76
N LEU A 185 13.50 -18.66 9.10
CA LEU A 185 13.10 -18.99 10.48
C LEU A 185 13.40 -20.42 10.93
N ARG A 186 14.12 -21.25 10.15
CA ARG A 186 14.63 -22.53 10.64
C ARG A 186 16.05 -22.37 11.20
N ALA A 187 16.11 -21.99 12.48
CA ALA A 187 17.28 -22.19 13.33
C ALA A 187 17.16 -23.53 14.07
#